data_AF-A0A2G0Q3Z7-F1
#
_entry.id   AF-A0A2G0Q3Z7-F1
#
_cell.length_a   1.000
_cell.length_b   1.000
_cell.length_c   1.000
_cell.angle_alpha   90.00
_cell.angle_beta   90.00
_cell.angle_gamma   90.00
#
_symmetry.space_group_name_H-M   'P 1'
#
loop_
_entity.id
_entity.type
_entity.pdbx_description
1 polymer ?
#
loop_
_entity_poly.entity_id
_entity_poly.type
_entity_poly.pdbx_seq_one_letter_code
_entity_poly.pdbx_strand_id
1 'polypeptide(L)'
;MEQTKYIVTYLGDYLCGHRHTLRISMEAHDALEAIAKSQAALTDDRLTSTHHSLFSVMPEAFSEKTITALNQCSDTSEVKS
;
A
#
# COMPACT_ATOMS: atom_id res chain seq x y z
N MET A 1 4.97 0.80 21.90
CA MET A 1 4.03 0.77 20.77
C MET A 1 4.44 -0.37 19.86
N GLU A 2 3.51 -1.24 19.49
CA GLU A 2 3.79 -2.36 18.59
C GLU A 2 4.03 -1.84 17.16
N GLN A 3 4.88 -2.53 16.39
CA GLN A 3 5.08 -2.25 14.97
C GLN A 3 4.26 -3.24 14.15
N THR A 4 3.64 -2.75 13.08
CA THR A 4 2.88 -3.55 12.12
C THR A 4 3.60 -3.53 10.78
N LYS A 5 3.55 -4.65 10.05
CA LYS A 5 4.07 -4.71 8.70
C LYS A 5 3.07 -4.07 7.73
N TYR A 6 3.53 -3.10 6.96
CA TYR A 6 2.77 -2.38 5.94
C TYR A 6 3.32 -2.67 4.55
N ILE A 7 2.42 -2.65 3.56
CA ILE A 7 2.74 -2.62 2.15
C ILE A 7 2.37 -1.24 1.61
N VAL A 8 3.39 -0.48 1.20
CA VAL A 8 3.25 0.79 0.49
C VAL A 8 3.38 0.52 -0.99
N THR A 9 2.38 0.93 -1.78
CA THR A 9 2.38 0.75 -3.24
C THR A 9 2.47 2.10 -3.92
N TYR A 10 3.42 2.22 -4.83
CA TYR A 10 3.61 3.35 -5.73
C TYR A 10 3.33 2.94 -7.17
N LEU A 11 2.95 3.90 -8.00
CA LEU A 11 2.95 3.77 -9.46
C LEU A 11 4.10 4.58 -10.03
N GLY A 12 5.06 3.92 -10.67
CA GLY A 12 6.21 4.57 -11.33
C GLY A 12 6.25 4.26 -12.82
N ASP A 13 6.87 5.16 -13.58
CA ASP A 13 7.21 4.96 -14.98
C ASP A 13 8.44 4.06 -15.09
N TYR A 14 8.40 3.04 -15.94
CA TYR A 14 9.55 2.19 -16.23
C TYR A 14 10.02 2.37 -17.67
N LEU A 15 11.27 1.96 -17.94
CA LEU A 15 11.89 2.05 -19.28
C LEU A 15 11.14 1.30 -20.39
N CYS A 16 10.23 0.38 -20.04
CA CYS A 16 9.34 -0.28 -20.98
C CYS A 16 8.24 0.65 -21.55
N GLY A 17 8.12 1.90 -21.07
CA GLY A 17 7.10 2.86 -21.50
C GLY A 17 5.75 2.69 -20.81
N HIS A 18 5.65 1.82 -19.81
CA HIS A 18 4.43 1.57 -19.04
C HIS A 18 4.61 1.92 -17.57
N ARG A 19 3.50 2.29 -16.93
CA ARG A 19 3.43 2.46 -15.47
C ARG A 19 3.22 1.12 -14.80
N HIS A 20 4.08 0.80 -13.83
CA HIS A 20 3.97 -0.41 -13.04
C HIS A 20 3.92 -0.11 -11.55
N THR A 21 3.34 -1.05 -10.80
CA THR A 21 3.29 -1.00 -9.35
C THR A 21 4.65 -1.34 -8.76
N LEU A 22 5.17 -0.47 -7.89
CA LEU A 22 6.28 -0.73 -7.00
C LEU A 22 5.73 -0.95 -5.59
N ARG A 23 5.94 -2.15 -5.03
CA ARG A 23 5.47 -2.51 -3.69
C ARG A 23 6.65 -2.57 -2.73
N ILE A 24 6.56 -1.83 -1.64
CA ILE A 24 7.59 -1.73 -0.61
C ILE A 24 6.99 -2.21 0.70
N SER A 25 7.59 -3.26 1.26
CA SER A 25 7.17 -3.81 2.55
C SER A 25 8.05 -3.26 3.67
N MET A 26 7.46 -2.84 4.78
CA MET A 26 8.21 -2.34 5.94
C MET A 26 7.44 -2.44 7.25
N GLU A 27 8.15 -2.31 8.37
CA GLU A 27 7.56 -2.19 9.70
C GLU A 27 7.41 -0.71 10.10
N ALA A 28 6.22 -0.36 10.59
CA ALA A 28 5.87 0.97 11.07
C ALA A 28 4.79 0.89 12.15
N HIS A 29 4.72 1.91 13.00
CA HIS A 29 3.68 2.06 14.01
C HIS A 29 2.34 2.45 13.36
N ASP A 30 2.37 3.27 12.31
CA ASP A 30 1.18 3.71 11.59
C ASP A 30 1.45 3.91 10.09
N ALA A 31 0.37 4.19 9.34
CA ALA A 31 0.45 4.38 7.89
C ALA A 31 1.25 5.62 7.47
N LEU A 32 1.26 6.70 8.26
CA LEU A 32 2.04 7.91 7.95
C LEU A 32 3.54 7.64 8.10
N GLU A 33 3.93 6.93 9.15
CA GLU A 33 5.30 6.48 9.32
C GLU A 33 5.73 5.53 8.20
N ALA A 34 4.86 4.60 7.78
CA ALA A 34 5.13 3.73 6.64
C ALA A 34 5.36 4.54 5.35
N ILE A 35 4.52 5.55 5.08
CA ILE A 35 4.71 6.44 3.92
C ILE A 35 6.06 7.15 4.02
N ALA A 36 6.38 7.77 5.16
CA ALA A 36 7.62 8.51 5.33
C ALA A 36 8.87 7.63 5.14
N LYS A 37 8.89 6.43 5.75
CA LYS A 37 9.99 5.47 5.57
C LYS A 37 10.11 5.00 4.12
N SER A 38 8.99 4.80 3.44
CA SER A 38 8.99 4.31 2.06
C SER A 38 9.58 5.29 1.05
N GLN A 39 9.54 6.59 1.32
CA GLN A 39 10.12 7.61 0.43
C GLN A 39 11.64 7.47 0.29
N ALA A 40 12.34 7.04 1.35
CA ALA A 40 13.78 6.80 1.29
C ALA A 40 14.15 5.62 0.35
N ALA A 41 13.23 4.68 0.13
CA ALA A 41 13.42 3.59 -0.81
C ALA A 41 13.22 4.03 -2.28
N LEU A 42 12.60 5.19 -2.52
CA LEU A 42 12.44 5.75 -3.87
C LEU A 42 13.70 6.47 -4.37
N THR A 43 14.61 6.83 -3.46
CA THR A 43 15.89 7.48 -3.77
C THR A 43 17.04 6.48 -3.95
N ASP A 44 16.76 5.18 -3.98
CA ASP A 44 17.77 4.16 -4.25
C ASP A 44 18.19 4.20 -5.73
N ASP A 45 19.48 4.42 -5.99
CA ASP A 45 20.05 4.52 -7.35
C ASP A 45 19.86 3.24 -8.19
N ARG A 46 19.53 2.11 -7.55
CA ARG A 46 19.24 0.83 -8.23
C ARG A 46 17.81 0.77 -8.76
N LEU A 47 16.96 1.72 -8.40
CA LEU A 47 15.57 1.77 -8.83
C LEU A 47 15.49 2.27 -10.27
N THR A 48 14.98 1.42 -11.17
CA THR A 48 14.87 1.73 -12.60
C THR A 48 13.61 2.50 -12.98
N SER A 49 12.81 2.91 -11.99
CA SER A 49 11.54 3.60 -12.20
C SER A 49 11.59 5.05 -11.75
N THR A 50 10.79 5.91 -12.37
CA THR A 50 10.71 7.35 -12.09
C THR A 50 9.25 7.79 -11.89
N HIS A 51 9.04 9.06 -11.51
CA HIS A 51 7.70 9.67 -11.32
C HIS A 51 6.75 8.86 -10.43
N HIS A 52 7.22 8.46 -9.25
CA HIS A 52 6.41 7.69 -8.32
C HIS A 52 5.28 8.50 -7.72
N SER A 53 4.06 8.00 -7.85
CA SER A 53 2.88 8.52 -7.13
C SER A 53 2.38 7.46 -6.15
N LEU A 54 2.11 7.85 -4.91
CA LEU A 54 1.54 6.96 -3.90
C LEU A 54 0.17 6.47 -4.38
N PHE A 55 -0.02 5.15 -4.38
CA PHE A 55 -1.27 4.52 -4.79
C PHE A 55 -2.06 3.98 -3.60
N SER A 56 -1.39 3.24 -2.69
CA SER A 56 -2.07 2.67 -1.52
C SER A 56 -1.09 2.37 -0.38
N VAL A 57 -1.57 2.46 0.86
CA VAL A 57 -0.87 1.98 2.06
C VAL A 57 -1.82 1.12 2.87
N MET A 58 -1.40 -0.10 3.18
CA MET A 58 -2.22 -1.04 3.93
C MET A 58 -1.35 -1.92 4.82
N PRO A 59 -1.83 -2.34 6.00
CA PRO A 59 -1.19 -3.42 6.74
C PRO A 59 -1.09 -4.67 5.86
N GLU A 60 0.02 -5.40 5.89
CA GLU A 60 0.20 -6.64 5.12
C GLU A 60 -0.86 -7.69 5.49
N ALA A 61 -1.28 -7.69 6.77
CA ALA A 61 -2.36 -8.55 7.25
C ALA A 61 -3.74 -8.19 6.66
N PHE A 62 -3.89 -7.02 6.01
CA PHE A 62 -5.10 -6.62 5.32
C PHE A 62 -5.09 -7.20 3.89
N SER A 63 -5.53 -8.46 3.78
CA SER A 63 -5.60 -9.21 2.52
C SER A 63 -7.04 -9.39 2.03
N GLU A 64 -7.23 -9.93 0.83
CA GLU A 64 -8.56 -10.31 0.31
C GLU A 64 -9.33 -11.22 1.29
N LYS A 65 -8.63 -12.08 2.04
CA LYS A 65 -9.22 -12.92 3.09
C LYS A 65 -9.73 -12.09 4.27
N THR A 66 -9.02 -11.02 4.62
CA THR A 66 -9.41 -10.07 5.67
C THR A 66 -10.62 -9.25 5.24
N ILE A 67 -10.65 -8.81 3.98
CA ILE A 67 -11.81 -8.13 3.38
C ILE A 67 -13.02 -9.09 3.31
N THR A 68 -12.79 -10.36 2.96
CA THR A 68 -13.84 -11.40 2.96
C THR A 68 -14.37 -11.69 4.36
N ALA A 69 -13.52 -11.64 5.39
CA ALA A 69 -13.93 -11.75 6.79
C ALA A 69 -14.70 -10.51 7.28
N LEU A 70 -14.36 -9.31 6.79
CA LEU A 70 -15.10 -8.08 7.07
C LEU A 70 -16.45 -8.02 6.34
N ASN A 71 -16.54 -8.54 5.11
CA ASN A 71 -17.78 -8.73 4.37
C ASN A 71 -18.70 -9.80 4.97
N GLN A 72 -18.24 -10.55 5.98
CA GLN A 72 -19.10 -11.42 6.79
C GLN A 72 -19.81 -10.68 7.93
N CYS A 73 -19.55 -9.37 8.11
CA CYS A 73 -20.50 -8.49 8.79
C CYS A 73 -21.80 -8.43 7.96
N SER A 74 -22.63 -9.43 8.22
CA SER A 74 -23.96 -9.57 7.66
C SER A 74 -24.81 -8.42 8.19
N ASP A 75 -25.60 -7.82 7.29
CA ASP A 75 -26.73 -6.95 7.59
C ASP A 75 -26.43 -5.48 7.98
N THR A 76 -26.16 -4.64 6.99
CA THR A 76 -26.68 -3.26 7.03
C THR A 76 -27.54 -3.02 5.81
N SER A 77 -28.82 -3.36 6.00
CA SER A 77 -30.01 -2.72 5.43
C SER A 77 -29.73 -1.74 4.30
N GLU A 78 -30.24 -2.08 3.12
CA GLU A 78 -30.41 -1.19 1.97
C GLU A 78 -30.85 0.22 2.44
N VAL A 79 -30.00 1.22 2.23
CA VAL A 79 -30.44 2.62 2.29
C VAL A 79 -31.34 2.83 1.08
N LYS A 80 -32.64 2.64 1.26
CA LYS A 80 -33.65 3.06 0.27
C LYS A 80 -33.60 4.58 0.15
N SER A 81 -33.25 5.07 -1.03
CA SER A 81 -33.51 6.44 -1.47
C SER A 81 -34.94 6.55 -2.02
#